data_AF-A0LHG6-F1
#
_entry.id   AF-A0LHG6-F1
#
_cell.length_a   1.000
_cell.length_b   1.000
_cell.length_c   1.000
_cell.angle_alpha   90.00
_cell.angle_beta   90.00
_cell.angle_gamma   90.00
#
_symmetry.space_group_name_H-M   'P 1'
#
loop_
_entity.id
_entity.type
_entity.pdbx_description
1 polymer ?
#
loop_
_entity_poly.entity_id
_entity_poly.type
_entity_poly.pdbx_seq_one_letter_code
_entity_poly.pdbx_strand_id
1 'polypeptide(L)' 'MTRELLGLMGIDNERLELQWVSSAEGARFAEIVTNFTNKVKKLGKSSVGAAA' A
#
# COMPACT_ATOMS: atom_id res chain seq x y z
N MET A 1 7.12 5.08 13.74
CA MET A 1 6.75 6.43 13.24
C MET A 1 5.80 6.41 12.05
N THR A 2 6.18 6.07 10.82
CA THR A 2 5.26 6.21 9.65
C THR A 2 3.95 5.44 9.83
N ARG A 3 4.01 4.16 10.23
CA ARG A 3 2.83 3.33 10.48
C ARG A 3 1.92 3.85 11.59
N GLU A 4 2.53 4.43 12.63
CA GLU A 4 1.80 5.06 13.74
C GLU A 4 1.10 6.33 13.27
N LEU A 5 1.78 7.18 12.49
CA LEU A 5 1.21 8.40 11.94
C LEU A 5 0.04 8.10 10.99
N LEU A 6 0.16 7.07 10.15
CA LEU A 6 -0.95 6.61 9.30
C LEU A 6 -2.17 6.21 10.15
N GLY A 7 -1.95 5.48 11.25
CA GLY A 7 -3.00 5.14 12.19
C GLY A 7 -3.68 6.37 12.81
N LEU A 8 -2.89 7.37 13.22
CA LEU A 8 -3.40 8.64 13.76
C LEU A 8 -4.22 9.44 12.74
N MET A 9 -3.88 9.32 11.46
CA MET A 9 -4.61 9.97 10.34
C MET A 9 -5.83 9.16 9.87
N GLY A 10 -6.15 8.02 10.49
CA GLY A 10 -7.24 7.15 10.07
C GLY A 10 -6.99 6.39 8.77
N ILE A 11 -5.72 6.24 8.37
CA ILE A 11 -5.31 5.46 7.21
C ILE A 11 -4.97 4.04 7.67
N ASP A 12 -5.61 3.06 7.06
CA ASP A 12 -5.31 1.65 7.29
C ASP A 12 -3.85 1.33 6.96
N ASN A 13 -3.13 0.74 7.91
CA ASN A 13 -1.73 0.33 7.76
C ASN A 13 -1.52 -0.71 6.65
N GLU A 14 -2.57 -1.45 6.28
CA GLU A 14 -2.59 -2.35 5.14
C GLU A 14 -2.41 -1.65 3.78
N ARG A 15 -2.59 -0.33 3.74
CA ARG A 15 -2.34 0.53 2.56
C ARG A 15 -0.89 1.02 2.46
N LEU A 16 0.01 0.56 3.33
CA LEU A 16 1.45 0.81 3.23
C LEU A 16 2.22 -0.52 3.21
N GLU A 17 2.91 -0.76 2.10
CA GLU A 17 3.80 -1.90 1.93
C GLU A 17 5.21 -1.44 1.55
N LEU A 18 6.22 -2.02 2.22
CA LEU A 18 7.64 -1.75 1.98
C LEU A 18 8.29 -3.04 1.51
N GLN A 19 8.90 -3.01 0.33
CA GLN A 19 9.60 -4.14 -0.25
C GLN A 19 10.93 -3.68 -0.84
N TRP A 20 11.96 -4.51 -0.69
CA TRP A 20 13.26 -4.28 -1.28
C TRP A 20 13.38 -5.07 -2.56
N VAL A 21 13.63 -4.38 -3.67
CA VAL A 21 13.76 -4.95 -5.01
C VAL A 21 14.97 -4.30 -5.68
N SER A 22 15.91 -5.12 -6.16
CA SER A 22 17.07 -4.66 -6.94
C SER A 22 16.71 -4.41 -8.40
N SER A 23 17.62 -3.76 -9.15
CA SER A 23 17.41 -3.46 -10.58
C SER A 23 17.31 -4.72 -11.47
N ALA A 24 17.77 -5.88 -10.99
CA ALA A 24 17.70 -7.15 -11.72
C ALA A 24 16.38 -7.92 -11.48
N GLU A 25 15.56 -7.52 -10.50
CA GLU A 25 14.40 -8.27 -10.03
C GLU A 25 13.06 -7.77 -10.62
N GLY A 26 13.05 -7.49 -11.94
CA GLY A 26 11.86 -6.93 -12.61
C GLY A 26 10.60 -7.80 -12.47
N ALA A 27 10.73 -9.13 -12.54
CA ALA A 27 9.59 -10.04 -12.37
C ALA A 27 9.01 -9.98 -10.94
N ARG A 28 9.87 -9.93 -9.92
CA ARG A 28 9.45 -9.82 -8.52
C ARG A 28 8.78 -8.47 -8.24
N PHE A 29 9.28 -7.39 -8.83
CA PHE A 29 8.63 -6.08 -8.77
C PHE A 29 7.19 -6.15 -9.31
N ALA A 30 7.02 -6.73 -10.50
CA ALA A 30 5.72 -6.86 -11.14
C ALA A 30 4.74 -7.66 -10.28
N GLU A 31 5.19 -8.76 -9.67
CA GLU A 31 4.40 -9.56 -8.74
C GLU A 31 3.97 -8.75 -7.50
N ILE A 32 4.92 -8.09 -6.84
CA ILE A 32 4.66 -7.27 -5.64
C ILE A 32 3.63 -6.18 -5.94
N VAL A 33 3.82 -5.42 -7.03
CA VAL A 33 2.91 -4.33 -7.41
C VAL A 33 1.54 -4.87 -7.76
N THR A 34 1.46 -6.00 -8.47
CA THR A 34 0.19 -6.64 -8.81
C THR A 34 -0.57 -7.07 -7.56
N ASN A 35 0.11 -7.76 -6.64
CA ASN A 35 -0.50 -8.24 -5.40
C ASN A 35 -0.95 -7.10 -4.50
N PHE A 36 -0.11 -6.08 -4.32
CA PHE A 36 -0.45 -4.91 -3.52
C PHE A 36 -1.61 -4.12 -4.13
N THR A 37 -1.63 -3.96 -5.47
CA THR A 37 -2.76 -3.31 -6.16
C THR A 37 -4.06 -4.07 -5.93
N ASN A 38 -4.03 -5.40 -6.01
CA ASN A 38 -5.20 -6.23 -5.73
C ASN A 38 -5.64 -6.14 -4.27
N LYS A 39 -4.69 -6.07 -3.33
CA LYS A 39 -4.96 -5.82 -1.92
C LYS A 39 -5.68 -4.49 -1.71
N VAL A 40 -5.16 -3.41 -2.28
CA VAL A 40 -5.78 -2.07 -2.19
C VAL A 40 -7.19 -2.05 -2.81
N LYS A 41 -7.40 -2.74 -3.95
CA LYS A 41 -8.74 -2.90 -4.55
C LYS A 41 -9.72 -3.60 -3.59
N LYS A 42 -9.29 -4.65 -2.90
CA LYS A 42 -10.12 -5.37 -1.91
C LYS A 42 -10.45 -4.51 -0.68
N LEU A 43 -9.51 -3.67 -0.24
CA LEU A 43 -9.74 -2.71 0.85
C LEU A 43 -10.71 -1.58 0.48
N GLY A 44 -11.01 -1.40 -0.81
CA GLY A 44 -11.93 -0.37 -1.30
C GLY A 44 -11.37 1.05 -1.20
N LYS A 45 -12.25 2.04 -1.36
CA LYS A 45 -11.89 3.48 -1.30
C LYS A 45 -11.30 3.84 0.05
N SER A 46 -10.31 4.74 0.04
CA SER A 46 -9.73 5.28 1.28
C SER A 46 -10.73 6.21 1.97
N SER A 47 -10.81 6.12 3.30
CA SER A 47 -11.61 6.99 4.17
C SER A 47 -11.19 8.46 4.10
N VAL A 48 -9.89 8.72 3.89
CA VAL A 48 -9.32 10.08 3.92
C VAL A 48 -9.58 10.87 2.63
N GLY A 49 -9.81 10.19 1.50
CA GLY A 49 -10.07 10.83 0.21
C GLY A 49 -11.56 10.95 -0.16
N ALA A 50 -12.46 10.36 0.63
CA ALA A 50 -13.89 10.36 0.37
C ALA A 50 -14.62 11.63 0.86
N ALA A 51 -13.93 12.50 1.60
CA ALA A 51 -14.47 13.74 2.16
C ALA A 51 -14.23 14.99 1.28
N ALA A 52 -13.86 14.82 0.01
CA ALA A 52 -13.69 15.90 -0.97
C ALA A 52 -14.80 15.90 -2.02
#